data_AF-A0A4Y2D5E6-F1
#
_entry.id   AF-A0A4Y2D5E6-F1
#
_cell.length_a   1.000
_cell.length_b   1.000
_cell.length_c   1.000
_cell.angle_alpha   90.00
_cell.angle_beta   90.00
_cell.angle_gamma   90.00
#
_symmetry.space_group_name_H-M   'P 1'
#
loop_
_entity.id
_entity.type
_entity.pdbx_description
1 polymer ?
#
loop_
_entity_poly.entity_id
_entity_poly.type
_entity_poly.pdbx_seq_one_letter_code
_entity_poly.pdbx_strand_id
1 'polypeptide(L)'
;MVRDDYRELIELSIVFLGGDAEKNFEIRSPGAIHQARWMAKAIYSLKLSLFSSQLKLNTKEALLDVYLFILIIYFKPWLQWILEVKAPCQDLCSLKSVKAYEKVNESISKAASQKFSRDLWHFTDEIAVLALFDDDVDEETKLKMVANLHRKIFSTHEKRYIPSKEVLCGSLYGEFDTLIL
;
A
#
# COMPACT_ATOMS: atom_id res chain seq x y z
N MET A 1 3.81 -11.10 17.82
CA MET A 1 2.43 -11.56 18.05
C MET A 1 1.57 -11.04 16.91
N VAL A 2 1.10 -11.91 16.01
CA VAL A 2 0.28 -11.51 14.87
C VAL A 2 -1.12 -11.19 15.40
N ARG A 3 -1.60 -9.95 15.21
CA ARG A 3 -2.97 -9.53 15.58
C ARG A 3 -3.97 -10.47 14.89
N ASP A 4 -5.01 -10.89 15.58
CA ASP A 4 -5.97 -11.90 15.07
C ASP A 4 -6.61 -11.52 13.73
N ASP A 5 -6.83 -10.21 13.48
CA ASP A 5 -7.36 -9.70 12.21
C ASP A 5 -6.47 -10.09 11.00
N TYR A 6 -5.14 -10.22 11.17
CA TYR A 6 -4.23 -10.63 10.09
C TYR A 6 -4.37 -12.10 9.76
N ARG A 7 -4.47 -12.93 10.80
CA ARG A 7 -4.66 -14.38 10.64
C ARG A 7 -5.95 -14.63 9.87
N GLU A 8 -7.03 -13.97 10.30
CA GLU A 8 -8.32 -14.09 9.65
C GLU A 8 -8.26 -13.66 8.18
N LEU A 9 -7.61 -12.52 7.87
CA LEU A 9 -7.43 -12.09 6.47
C LEU A 9 -6.65 -13.12 5.65
N ILE A 10 -5.53 -13.65 6.17
CA ILE A 10 -4.70 -14.66 5.48
C ILE A 10 -5.51 -15.93 5.18
N GLU A 11 -6.17 -16.49 6.19
CA GLU A 11 -6.94 -17.72 6.06
C GLU A 11 -8.10 -17.54 5.08
N LEU A 12 -8.83 -16.44 5.21
CA LEU A 12 -9.90 -16.07 4.28
C LEU A 12 -9.40 -15.89 2.85
N SER A 13 -8.21 -15.32 2.66
CA SER A 13 -7.60 -15.18 1.33
C SER A 13 -7.24 -16.53 0.71
N ILE A 14 -6.73 -17.47 1.51
CA ILE A 14 -6.42 -18.83 1.06
C ILE A 14 -7.71 -19.54 0.60
N VAL A 15 -8.77 -19.49 1.41
CA VAL A 15 -10.07 -20.07 1.07
C VAL A 15 -10.64 -19.46 -0.20
N PHE A 16 -10.57 -18.13 -0.33
CA PHE A 16 -11.08 -17.43 -1.51
C PHE A 16 -10.36 -17.83 -2.80
N LEU A 17 -9.05 -18.09 -2.73
CA LEU A 17 -8.26 -18.56 -3.87
C LEU A 17 -8.44 -20.06 -4.16
N GLY A 18 -9.30 -20.75 -3.40
CA GLY A 18 -9.56 -22.19 -3.55
C GLY A 18 -8.49 -23.08 -2.91
N GLY A 19 -7.65 -22.53 -2.04
CA GLY A 19 -6.70 -23.29 -1.24
C GLY A 19 -7.36 -23.96 -0.04
N ASP A 20 -6.72 -25.01 0.48
CA ASP A 20 -7.16 -25.69 1.69
C ASP A 20 -6.68 -24.90 2.91
N ALA A 21 -7.61 -24.34 3.69
CA ALA A 21 -7.27 -23.69 4.96
C ALA A 21 -7.03 -24.75 6.05
N GLU A 22 -6.46 -24.36 7.18
CA GLU A 22 -6.25 -25.28 8.31
C GLU A 22 -7.57 -25.98 8.68
N LYS A 23 -7.48 -27.24 9.14
CA LYS A 23 -8.61 -28.17 9.36
C LYS A 23 -9.75 -27.66 10.27
N ASN A 24 -9.60 -26.49 10.90
CA ASN A 24 -10.59 -25.86 11.78
C ASN A 24 -10.93 -24.41 11.37
N PHE A 25 -10.81 -24.06 10.08
CA PHE A 25 -11.17 -22.71 9.64
C PHE A 25 -12.68 -22.44 9.78
N GLU A 26 -13.04 -21.64 10.77
CA GLU A 26 -14.40 -21.17 11.00
C GLU A 26 -14.53 -19.70 10.60
N ILE A 27 -15.47 -19.42 9.70
CA ILE A 27 -15.78 -18.04 9.33
C ILE A 27 -16.51 -17.36 10.50
N ARG A 28 -15.82 -16.45 11.18
CA ARG A 28 -16.37 -15.67 12.29
C ARG A 28 -17.36 -14.62 11.80
N SER A 29 -18.23 -14.13 12.67
CA SER A 29 -19.05 -12.96 12.39
C SER A 29 -18.17 -11.73 12.11
N PRO A 30 -18.58 -10.79 11.23
CA PRO A 30 -17.85 -9.54 11.03
C PRO A 30 -17.62 -8.78 12.34
N GLY A 31 -16.38 -8.35 12.57
CA GLY A 31 -16.04 -7.48 13.68
C GLY A 31 -16.52 -6.04 13.48
N ALA A 32 -16.33 -5.19 14.49
CA ALA A 32 -16.70 -3.77 14.42
C ALA A 32 -15.94 -3.04 13.29
N ILE A 33 -16.68 -2.40 12.38
CA ILE A 33 -16.12 -1.60 11.30
C ILE A 33 -15.95 -0.15 11.77
N HIS A 34 -14.70 0.33 11.78
CA HIS A 34 -14.36 1.74 12.07
C HIS A 34 -13.59 2.35 10.89
N GLN A 35 -13.66 3.68 10.71
CA GLN A 35 -13.01 4.35 9.57
C GLN A 35 -11.49 4.11 9.52
N ALA A 36 -10.84 4.09 10.70
CA ALA A 36 -9.40 3.84 10.84
C ALA A 36 -8.99 2.36 10.67
N ARG A 37 -9.93 1.42 10.64
CA ARG A 37 -9.66 -0.04 10.54
C ARG A 37 -10.00 -0.55 9.15
N TRP A 38 -9.19 -0.18 8.17
CA TRP A 38 -9.37 -0.59 6.78
C TRP A 38 -9.38 -2.13 6.62
N MET A 39 -8.67 -2.87 7.48
CA MET A 39 -8.64 -4.33 7.47
C MET A 39 -10.00 -4.96 7.76
N ALA A 40 -10.77 -4.39 8.68
CA ALA A 40 -12.13 -4.85 8.94
C ALA A 40 -13.01 -4.68 7.69
N LYS A 41 -12.79 -3.61 6.91
CA LYS A 41 -13.47 -3.40 5.63
C LYS A 41 -13.03 -4.44 4.60
N ALA A 42 -11.75 -4.78 4.51
CA ALA A 42 -11.22 -5.81 3.61
C ALA A 42 -11.81 -7.21 3.92
N ILE A 43 -11.77 -7.61 5.18
CA ILE A 43 -12.34 -8.88 5.68
C ILE A 43 -13.85 -8.92 5.38
N TYR A 44 -14.56 -7.82 5.62
CA TYR A 44 -15.99 -7.72 5.35
C TYR A 44 -16.32 -7.84 3.86
N SER A 45 -15.60 -7.11 3.00
CA SER A 45 -15.74 -7.20 1.54
C SER A 45 -15.52 -8.62 1.04
N LEU A 46 -14.55 -9.35 1.62
CA LEU A 46 -14.31 -10.72 1.23
C LEU A 46 -15.44 -11.66 1.65
N LYS A 47 -15.89 -11.58 2.90
CA LYS A 47 -17.01 -12.40 3.37
C LYS A 47 -18.26 -12.15 2.52
N LEU A 48 -18.54 -10.89 2.17
CA LEU A 48 -19.62 -10.56 1.24
C LEU A 48 -19.44 -11.21 -0.14
N SER A 49 -18.22 -11.27 -0.65
CA SER A 49 -17.91 -11.93 -1.93
C SER A 49 -18.08 -13.46 -1.85
N LEU A 50 -17.64 -14.09 -0.76
CA LEU A 50 -17.79 -15.53 -0.51
C LEU A 50 -19.26 -15.94 -0.38
N PHE A 51 -20.06 -15.15 0.34
CA PHE A 51 -21.49 -15.41 0.53
C PHE A 51 -22.38 -14.72 -0.50
N SER A 52 -21.83 -14.17 -1.58
CA SER A 52 -22.57 -13.34 -2.53
C SER A 52 -23.76 -14.09 -3.16
N SER A 53 -23.60 -15.40 -3.38
CA SER A 53 -24.64 -16.27 -3.93
C SER A 53 -25.82 -16.45 -2.97
N GLN A 54 -25.55 -16.52 -1.66
CA GLN A 54 -26.58 -16.61 -0.62
C GLN A 54 -27.27 -15.26 -0.39
N LEU A 55 -26.51 -14.17 -0.51
CA LEU A 55 -26.98 -12.80 -0.26
C LEU A 55 -27.63 -12.12 -1.48
N LYS A 56 -27.66 -12.80 -2.65
CA LYS A 56 -28.23 -12.28 -3.91
C LYS A 56 -27.70 -10.89 -4.30
N LEU A 57 -26.41 -10.65 -4.07
CA LEU A 57 -25.78 -9.36 -4.36
C LEU A 57 -25.54 -9.20 -5.86
N ASN A 58 -25.96 -8.05 -6.41
CA ASN A 58 -25.74 -7.67 -7.80
C ASN A 58 -24.36 -7.04 -8.06
N THR A 59 -23.58 -6.72 -7.01
CA THR A 59 -22.29 -6.02 -7.08
C THR A 59 -21.07 -6.91 -6.80
N LYS A 60 -21.19 -8.22 -7.04
CA LYS A 60 -20.13 -9.20 -6.74
C LYS A 60 -18.79 -8.84 -7.39
N GLU A 61 -18.83 -8.42 -8.65
CA GLU A 61 -17.65 -8.10 -9.45
C GLU A 61 -16.89 -6.89 -8.88
N ALA A 62 -17.62 -5.81 -8.55
CA ALA A 62 -17.03 -4.62 -7.95
C ALA A 62 -16.39 -4.89 -6.56
N LEU A 63 -17.01 -5.77 -5.75
CA LEU A 63 -16.44 -6.19 -4.47
C LEU A 63 -15.15 -7.00 -4.65
N LEU A 64 -15.11 -7.83 -5.70
CA LEU A 64 -13.96 -8.65 -6.05
C LEU A 64 -12.79 -7.79 -6.53
N ASP A 65 -13.04 -6.77 -7.37
CA ASP A 65 -12.02 -5.83 -7.83
C ASP A 65 -11.37 -5.06 -6.66
N VAL A 66 -12.19 -4.57 -5.72
CA VAL A 66 -11.69 -3.88 -4.51
C VAL A 66 -10.86 -4.85 -3.65
N TYR A 67 -11.32 -6.09 -3.51
CA TYR A 67 -10.58 -7.10 -2.77
C TYR A 67 -9.23 -7.44 -3.40
N LEU A 68 -9.19 -7.70 -4.72
CA LEU A 68 -7.96 -7.98 -5.45
C LEU A 68 -6.96 -6.83 -5.31
N PHE A 69 -7.45 -5.59 -5.40
CA PHE A 69 -6.62 -4.41 -5.16
C PHE A 69 -6.04 -4.42 -3.74
N ILE A 70 -6.84 -4.69 -2.71
CA ILE A 70 -6.37 -4.74 -1.32
C ILE A 70 -5.31 -5.85 -1.15
N LEU A 71 -5.51 -7.03 -1.71
CA LEU A 71 -4.52 -8.09 -1.64
C LEU A 71 -3.21 -7.72 -2.32
N ILE A 72 -3.29 -7.23 -3.56
CA ILE A 72 -2.10 -7.03 -4.38
C ILE A 72 -1.31 -5.81 -3.87
N ILE A 73 -2.01 -4.75 -3.48
CA ILE A 73 -1.39 -3.48 -3.07
C ILE A 73 -1.06 -3.44 -1.59
N TYR A 74 -1.98 -3.84 -0.70
CA TYR A 74 -1.76 -3.65 0.73
C TYR A 74 -1.14 -4.86 1.39
N PHE A 75 -1.55 -6.08 1.07
CA PHE A 75 -1.18 -7.26 1.86
C PHE A 75 0.34 -7.44 2.04
N LYS A 76 1.12 -7.35 0.95
CA LYS A 76 2.57 -7.54 1.00
C LYS A 76 3.30 -6.43 1.79
N PRO A 77 3.16 -5.13 1.44
CA PRO A 77 3.73 -4.03 2.23
C PRO A 77 3.41 -4.11 3.72
N TRP A 78 2.19 -4.51 4.03
CA TRP A 78 1.66 -4.47 5.39
C TRP A 78 2.22 -5.58 6.29
N LEU A 79 2.63 -6.72 5.72
CA LEU A 79 3.42 -7.72 6.44
C LEU A 79 4.85 -7.24 6.74
N GLN A 80 5.38 -6.35 5.90
CA GLN A 80 6.75 -5.82 6.02
C GLN A 80 6.84 -4.61 6.96
N TRP A 81 5.74 -3.88 7.18
CA TRP A 81 5.62 -2.70 8.07
C TRP A 81 5.91 -2.93 9.57
N ILE A 82 6.29 -4.16 9.97
CA ILE A 82 6.74 -4.42 11.34
C ILE A 82 8.09 -3.72 11.63
N LEU A 83 8.83 -3.32 10.59
CA LEU A 83 10.12 -2.64 10.71
C LEU A 83 9.99 -1.16 10.29
N GLU A 84 10.13 -0.23 11.24
CA GLU A 84 10.02 1.22 11.00
C GLU A 84 11.03 1.73 9.97
N VAL A 85 12.24 1.17 9.95
CA VAL A 85 13.31 1.54 9.02
C VAL A 85 12.92 1.32 7.55
N LYS A 86 12.01 0.36 7.29
CA LYS A 86 11.53 0.04 5.94
C LYS A 86 10.38 0.92 5.48
N ALA A 87 9.79 1.71 6.37
CA ALA A 87 8.59 2.50 6.06
C ALA A 87 8.76 3.43 4.83
N PRO A 88 9.84 4.22 4.70
CA PRO A 88 9.97 5.17 3.59
C PRO A 88 10.06 4.46 2.23
N CYS A 89 10.86 3.40 2.14
CA CYS A 89 10.98 2.61 0.91
C CYS A 89 9.70 1.85 0.61
N GLN A 90 9.01 1.36 1.64
CA GLN A 90 7.78 0.62 1.48
C GLN A 90 6.63 1.50 0.95
N ASP A 91 6.57 2.76 1.37
CA ASP A 91 5.60 3.73 0.84
C ASP A 91 5.83 3.99 -0.66
N LEU A 92 7.08 4.17 -1.07
CA LEU A 92 7.45 4.33 -2.49
C LEU A 92 7.17 3.07 -3.31
N CYS A 93 7.51 1.89 -2.78
CA CYS A 93 7.20 0.61 -3.40
C CYS A 93 5.69 0.44 -3.57
N SER A 94 4.89 0.87 -2.59
CA SER A 94 3.43 0.84 -2.67
C SER A 94 2.90 1.72 -3.80
N LEU A 95 3.47 2.92 -4.00
CA LEU A 95 3.13 3.78 -5.16
C LEU A 95 3.48 3.11 -6.50
N LYS A 96 4.66 2.48 -6.59
CA LYS A 96 5.07 1.72 -7.80
C LYS A 96 4.11 0.57 -8.08
N SER A 97 3.70 -0.17 -7.05
CA SER A 97 2.73 -1.25 -7.15
C SER A 97 1.35 -0.75 -7.60
N VAL A 98 0.87 0.37 -7.05
CA VAL A 98 -0.40 0.99 -7.48
C VAL A 98 -0.35 1.37 -8.96
N LYS A 99 0.77 1.95 -9.42
CA LYS A 99 0.95 2.28 -10.84
C LYS A 99 1.01 1.03 -11.71
N ALA A 100 1.73 -0.01 -11.30
CA ALA A 100 1.77 -1.28 -12.03
C ALA A 100 0.38 -1.94 -12.13
N TYR A 101 -0.46 -1.75 -11.11
CA TYR A 101 -1.85 -2.24 -11.08
C TYR A 101 -2.77 -1.58 -12.11
N GLU A 102 -2.34 -0.49 -12.76
CA GLU A 102 -3.07 0.11 -13.90
C GLU A 102 -3.29 -0.91 -15.02
N LYS A 103 -2.39 -1.88 -15.17
CA LYS A 103 -2.51 -3.00 -16.13
C LYS A 103 -3.63 -3.99 -15.79
N VAL A 104 -4.05 -4.03 -14.52
CA VAL A 104 -5.11 -4.92 -14.03
C VAL A 104 -6.44 -4.16 -13.98
N ASN A 105 -6.46 -2.98 -13.35
CA ASN A 105 -7.63 -2.12 -13.28
C ASN A 105 -7.22 -0.64 -13.24
N GLU A 106 -7.32 0.01 -14.39
CA GLU A 106 -6.95 1.41 -14.58
C GLU A 106 -7.75 2.37 -13.69
N SER A 107 -9.06 2.14 -13.57
CA SER A 107 -9.95 3.00 -12.78
C SER A 107 -9.56 3.01 -11.30
N ILE A 108 -9.37 1.83 -10.72
CA ILE A 108 -8.96 1.68 -9.32
C ILE A 108 -7.54 2.22 -9.11
N SER A 109 -6.60 1.91 -10.01
CA SER A 109 -5.23 2.42 -9.93
C SER A 109 -5.18 3.95 -9.94
N LYS A 110 -5.94 4.60 -10.82
CA LYS A 110 -6.03 6.07 -10.88
C LYS A 110 -6.65 6.66 -9.63
N ALA A 111 -7.77 6.11 -9.16
CA ALA A 111 -8.41 6.56 -7.93
C ALA A 111 -7.49 6.40 -6.71
N ALA A 112 -6.78 5.27 -6.61
CA ALA A 112 -5.81 5.02 -5.56
C ALA A 112 -4.63 5.98 -5.63
N SER A 113 -4.04 6.17 -6.82
CA SER A 113 -2.91 7.09 -7.03
C SER A 113 -3.26 8.51 -6.61
N GLN A 114 -4.48 8.98 -6.95
CA GLN A 114 -4.98 10.29 -6.51
C GLN A 114 -5.19 10.38 -5.01
N LYS A 115 -5.53 9.27 -4.34
CA LYS A 115 -5.70 9.24 -2.89
C LYS A 115 -4.35 9.26 -2.19
N PHE A 116 -3.43 8.38 -2.59
CA PHE A 116 -2.08 8.33 -2.04
C PHE A 116 -1.34 9.65 -2.20
N SER A 117 -1.45 10.31 -3.36
CA SER A 117 -0.76 11.59 -3.59
C SER A 117 -1.20 12.70 -2.62
N ARG A 118 -2.43 12.66 -2.11
CA ARG A 118 -2.91 13.58 -1.06
C ARG A 118 -2.45 13.19 0.34
N ASP A 119 -2.17 11.91 0.55
CA ASP A 119 -1.85 11.34 1.86
C ASP A 119 -0.32 11.29 2.12
N LEU A 120 0.53 11.61 1.13
CA LEU A 120 2.00 11.71 1.23
C LEU A 120 2.53 12.91 2.03
N TRP A 121 1.66 13.65 2.74
CA TRP A 121 2.03 14.86 3.48
C TRP A 121 3.09 14.63 4.57
N HIS A 122 3.20 13.39 5.05
CA HIS A 122 4.17 12.98 6.07
C HIS A 122 5.52 12.59 5.45
N PHE A 123 5.60 12.36 4.14
CA PHE A 123 6.85 11.99 3.48
C PHE A 123 7.74 13.23 3.33
N THR A 124 8.63 13.43 4.29
CA THR A 124 9.60 14.54 4.32
C THR A 124 11.02 14.02 4.10
N ASP A 125 11.96 14.95 3.87
CA ASP A 125 13.37 14.59 3.71
C ASP A 125 13.92 13.87 4.95
N GLU A 126 13.45 14.23 6.15
CA GLU A 126 13.84 13.59 7.41
C GLU A 126 13.37 12.14 7.49
N ILE A 127 12.15 11.84 7.01
CA ILE A 127 11.66 10.46 6.93
C ILE A 127 12.43 9.69 5.86
N ALA A 128 12.75 10.32 4.72
CA ALA A 128 13.53 9.70 3.67
C ALA A 128 14.94 9.27 4.14
N VAL A 129 15.57 10.00 5.06
CA VAL A 129 16.87 9.63 5.65
C VAL A 129 16.82 8.25 6.35
N LEU A 130 15.67 7.84 6.90
CA LEU A 130 15.55 6.52 7.54
C LEU A 130 15.84 5.37 6.57
N ALA A 131 15.59 5.56 5.27
CA ALA A 131 15.90 4.55 4.25
C ALA A 131 17.41 4.32 4.04
N LEU A 132 18.29 5.18 4.55
CA LEU A 132 19.74 4.90 4.57
C LEU A 132 20.07 3.67 5.43
N PHE A 133 19.23 3.37 6.42
CA PHE A 133 19.39 2.21 7.30
C PHE A 133 18.65 0.97 6.78
N ASP A 134 17.93 1.05 5.66
CA ASP A 134 17.26 -0.10 5.07
C ASP A 134 18.26 -0.94 4.26
N ASP A 135 18.42 -2.21 4.64
CA ASP A 135 19.31 -3.16 3.96
C ASP A 135 18.84 -3.51 2.54
N ASP A 136 17.54 -3.29 2.24
CA ASP A 136 16.99 -3.54 0.91
C ASP A 136 17.33 -2.41 -0.09
N VAL A 137 17.90 -1.29 0.37
CA VAL A 137 18.34 -0.18 -0.48
C VAL A 137 19.80 -0.36 -0.84
N ASP A 138 20.10 -0.34 -2.13
CA ASP A 138 21.46 -0.49 -2.63
C ASP A 138 22.35 0.72 -2.29
N GLU A 139 23.67 0.49 -2.21
CA GLU A 139 24.63 1.52 -1.84
C GLU A 139 24.64 2.71 -2.82
N GLU A 140 24.39 2.49 -4.11
CA GLU A 140 24.35 3.56 -5.11
C GLU A 140 23.19 4.52 -4.82
N THR A 141 22.01 3.98 -4.51
CA THR A 141 20.84 4.75 -4.09
C THR A 141 21.10 5.51 -2.79
N LYS A 142 21.76 4.89 -1.80
CA LYS A 142 22.12 5.57 -0.54
C LYS A 142 23.06 6.75 -0.76
N LEU A 143 24.09 6.58 -1.62
CA LEU A 143 25.04 7.65 -1.94
C LEU A 143 24.35 8.84 -2.63
N LYS A 144 23.42 8.55 -3.54
CA LYS A 144 22.58 9.54 -4.22
C LYS A 144 21.68 10.32 -3.26
N MET A 145 21.01 9.63 -2.34
CA MET A 145 20.21 10.26 -1.28
C MET A 145 21.05 11.24 -0.45
N VAL A 146 22.26 10.84 -0.03
CA VAL A 146 23.19 11.68 0.74
C VAL A 146 23.63 12.92 -0.07
N ALA A 147 23.97 12.75 -1.35
CA ALA A 147 24.34 13.86 -2.22
C ALA A 147 23.22 14.90 -2.37
N ASN A 148 21.97 14.44 -2.51
CA ASN A 148 20.80 15.31 -2.61
C ASN A 148 20.48 16.04 -1.30
N LEU A 149 20.66 15.39 -0.15
CA LEU A 149 20.51 16.01 1.16
C LEU A 149 21.51 17.14 1.35
N HIS A 150 22.78 16.91 1.02
CA HIS A 150 23.81 17.96 1.09
C HIS A 150 23.48 19.16 0.22
N ARG A 151 22.96 18.96 -1.01
CA ARG A 151 22.51 20.03 -1.90
C ARG A 151 21.36 20.86 -1.31
N LYS A 152 20.44 20.24 -0.55
CA LYS A 152 19.28 20.90 0.07
C LYS A 152 19.63 21.69 1.32
N ILE A 153 20.60 21.26 2.13
CA ILE A 153 21.00 21.98 3.37
C ILE A 153 21.48 23.42 3.06
N PHE A 154 22.03 23.67 1.87
CA PHE A 154 22.39 25.02 1.41
C PHE A 154 21.20 25.86 0.89
N SER A 155 19.98 25.32 0.89
CA SER A 155 18.73 25.94 0.48
C SER A 155 17.78 25.96 1.70
N THR A 156 17.72 27.08 2.41
CA THR A 156 17.23 27.29 3.78
C THR A 156 15.73 27.02 4.10
N HIS A 157 15.02 26.10 3.44
CA HIS A 157 13.61 25.81 3.78
C HIS A 157 13.31 24.31 3.77
N GLU A 158 12.70 23.81 4.87
CA GLU A 158 12.04 22.50 4.94
C GLU A 158 10.95 22.43 3.87
N LYS A 159 11.11 21.56 2.87
CA LYS A 159 10.15 21.40 1.78
C LYS A 159 9.39 20.09 1.97
N ARG A 160 8.11 20.19 2.33
CA ARG A 160 7.19 19.04 2.29
C ARG A 160 7.03 18.54 0.86
N TYR A 161 6.94 17.23 0.69
CA TYR A 161 6.63 16.66 -0.61
C TYR A 161 5.14 16.91 -0.95
N ILE A 162 4.89 17.74 -1.98
CA ILE A 162 3.56 17.98 -2.52
C ILE A 162 3.59 17.62 -4.01
N PRO A 163 3.08 16.45 -4.41
CA PRO A 163 3.06 16.06 -5.82
C PRO A 163 2.12 16.98 -6.62
N SER A 164 2.59 17.51 -7.75
CA SER A 164 1.74 18.30 -8.66
C SER A 164 0.80 17.38 -9.46
N LYS A 165 -0.34 17.91 -9.92
CA LYS A 165 -1.33 17.14 -10.71
C LYS A 165 -0.77 16.62 -12.04
N GLU A 166 0.22 17.28 -12.62
CA GLU A 166 0.81 16.95 -13.93
C GLU A 166 1.85 15.83 -13.83
N VAL A 167 2.54 15.74 -12.68
CA VAL A 167 3.52 14.67 -12.40
C VAL A 167 2.88 13.28 -12.35
N LEU A 168 1.60 13.21 -11.99
CA LEU A 168 0.83 11.97 -11.84
C LEU A 168 0.50 11.25 -13.16
N CYS A 169 0.60 11.92 -14.33
CA CYS A 169 0.21 11.34 -15.62
C CYS A 169 1.37 10.86 -16.50
N GLY A 170 2.63 10.93 -16.03
CA GLY A 170 3.74 10.36 -16.79
C GLY A 170 5.15 10.65 -16.28
N SER A 171 5.34 11.66 -15.40
CA SER A 171 6.69 12.10 -15.00
C SER A 171 7.05 11.89 -13.53
N LEU A 172 6.22 11.19 -12.73
CA LEU A 172 6.57 10.76 -11.36
C LEU A 172 8.00 10.20 -11.29
N TYR A 173 8.42 9.41 -12.27
CA TYR A 173 9.74 8.79 -12.25
C TYR A 173 10.90 9.79 -12.36
N GLY A 174 10.78 10.85 -13.16
CA GLY A 174 11.88 11.80 -13.37
C GLY A 174 12.18 12.66 -12.15
N GLU A 175 11.15 13.14 -11.45
CA GLU A 175 11.31 13.99 -10.25
C GLU A 175 11.58 13.19 -8.97
N PHE A 176 11.06 11.97 -8.84
CA PHE A 176 11.42 11.09 -7.72
C PHE A 176 12.84 10.53 -7.87
N ASP A 177 13.29 10.26 -9.11
CA ASP A 177 14.69 9.96 -9.40
C ASP A 177 15.62 11.18 -9.21
N THR A 178 15.10 12.38 -8.93
CA THR A 178 15.94 13.55 -8.58
C THR A 178 15.77 14.03 -7.14
N LEU A 179 14.72 13.58 -6.44
CA LEU A 179 14.45 13.89 -5.03
C LEU A 179 14.95 12.80 -4.09
N ILE A 180 15.07 11.55 -4.57
CA ILE A 180 15.52 10.40 -3.78
C ILE A 180 16.69 9.66 -4.46
N LEU A 181 16.89 9.82 -5.77
CA LEU A 181 18.11 9.39 -6.50
C LEU A 181 18.90 10.60 -7.02
#